data_AF-A0A2M7V2Y7-F1
#
_entry.id   AF-A0A2M7V2Y7-F1
#
_cell.length_a   1.000
_cell.length_b   1.000
_cell.length_c   1.000
_cell.angle_alpha   90.00
_cell.angle_beta   90.00
_cell.angle_gamma   90.00
#
_symmetry.space_group_name_H-M   'P 1'
#
loop_
_entity.id
_entity.type
_entity.pdbx_description
1 polymer ?
#
loop_
_entity_poly.entity_id
_entity_poly.type
_entity_poly.pdbx_seq_one_letter_code
_entity_poly.pdbx_strand_id
1 'polypeptide(L)'
;MVYKRMAYLKSQWSVFGIGGVLLSFLYLNIFRWHLSVVGIVLTLGYLFLLTYLWQRILEHVFRFERGFVTVFLACFAALFVVSGIESIVITFYTTTYLLTFISLTTSLVLSFFLNIWVHGQSHGPGIEGKGRKEYLIVFPHMKWISWVYILLWSVTVWLFFHTYGTLVFFSPWQSLSVFILPLVAVLSILLGILLCSKTVTKHVLLFVLMQSVLLHMYMPLSHMLPWGGDVWRHIAVEEQLSSGEIVPPVLFGPEALWREVVGVDIPEVFLIPQKYSYGQFWGLAVIIRQLTNI
;
A
#
# COMPACT_ATOMS: atom_id res chain seq x y z
N MET A 1 -12.29 37.28 1.66
CA MET A 1 -11.33 36.16 1.81
C MET A 1 -11.32 35.57 3.22
N VAL A 2 -11.31 36.40 4.28
CA VAL A 2 -11.27 35.97 5.69
C VAL A 2 -12.42 35.03 6.10
N TYR A 3 -13.67 35.36 5.77
CA TYR A 3 -14.83 34.53 6.15
C TYR A 3 -14.76 33.09 5.60
N LYS A 4 -14.37 32.92 4.32
CA LYS A 4 -14.21 31.59 3.71
C LYS A 4 -13.12 30.77 4.42
N ARG A 5 -12.03 31.42 4.85
CA ARG A 5 -10.95 30.78 5.62
C ARG A 5 -11.43 30.33 7.01
N MET A 6 -12.20 31.16 7.71
CA MET A 6 -12.75 30.81 9.03
C MET A 6 -13.75 29.64 8.95
N ALA A 7 -14.65 29.66 7.97
CA ALA A 7 -15.59 28.54 7.76
C ALA A 7 -14.85 27.23 7.42
N TYR A 8 -13.81 27.29 6.59
CA TYR A 8 -12.96 26.14 6.29
C TYR A 8 -12.28 25.59 7.55
N LEU A 9 -11.64 26.45 8.35
CA LEU A 9 -10.98 26.04 9.59
C LEU A 9 -11.96 25.38 10.57
N LYS A 10 -13.16 25.95 10.75
CA LYS A 10 -14.21 25.34 11.58
C LYS A 10 -14.56 23.93 11.11
N SER A 11 -14.72 23.73 9.80
CA SER A 11 -14.96 22.41 9.23
C SER A 11 -13.79 21.45 9.45
N GLN A 12 -12.53 21.91 9.36
CA GLN A 12 -11.37 21.06 9.64
C GLN A 12 -11.35 20.60 11.10
N TRP A 13 -11.65 21.48 12.06
CA TRP A 13 -11.72 21.10 13.46
C TRP A 13 -12.80 20.04 13.75
N SER A 14 -13.95 20.07 13.07
CA SER A 14 -14.93 18.99 13.14
C SER A 14 -14.36 17.65 12.64
N VAL A 15 -13.64 17.66 11.52
CA VAL A 15 -12.98 16.46 10.96
C VAL A 15 -11.92 15.91 11.93
N PHE A 16 -11.14 16.80 12.56
CA PHE A 16 -10.19 16.41 13.60
C PHE A 16 -10.86 15.81 14.84
N GLY A 17 -11.98 16.39 15.28
CA GLY A 17 -12.79 15.86 16.38
C GLY A 17 -13.31 14.45 16.10
N ILE A 18 -13.81 14.20 14.88
CA ILE A 18 -14.20 12.84 14.43
C ILE A 18 -13.01 11.89 14.49
N GLY A 19 -11.83 12.33 14.05
CA GLY A 19 -10.59 11.56 14.16
C GLY A 19 -10.20 11.23 15.60
N GLY A 20 -10.36 12.17 16.52
CA GLY A 20 -10.12 11.94 17.95
C GLY A 20 -11.08 10.91 18.56
N VAL A 21 -12.35 10.92 18.16
CA VAL A 21 -13.34 9.91 18.57
C VAL A 21 -12.97 8.53 18.02
N LEU A 22 -12.60 8.44 16.73
CA LEU A 22 -12.14 7.19 16.13
C LEU A 22 -10.88 6.64 16.82
N LEU A 23 -9.90 7.50 17.11
CA LEU A 23 -8.70 7.11 17.85
C LEU A 23 -9.03 6.63 19.27
N SER A 24 -9.99 7.28 19.96
CA SER A 24 -10.42 6.84 21.28
C SER A 24 -11.05 5.44 21.25
N PHE A 25 -11.87 5.15 20.25
CA PHE A 25 -12.44 3.81 20.07
C PHE A 25 -11.38 2.78 19.64
N LEU A 26 -10.44 3.16 18.78
CA LEU A 26 -9.30 2.29 18.43
C LEU A 26 -8.46 1.97 19.67
N TYR A 27 -8.19 2.96 20.53
CA TYR A 27 -7.52 2.75 21.81
C TYR A 27 -8.28 1.74 22.68
N LEU A 28 -9.59 1.90 22.85
CA LEU A 28 -10.40 0.95 23.61
C LEU A 28 -10.37 -0.45 22.98
N ASN A 29 -10.37 -0.55 21.65
CA ASN A 29 -10.27 -1.84 20.99
C ASN A 29 -8.90 -2.51 21.20
N ILE A 30 -7.82 -1.76 21.04
CA ILE A 30 -6.43 -2.25 21.20
C ILE A 30 -6.16 -2.71 22.63
N PHE A 31 -6.63 -1.97 23.64
CA PHE A 31 -6.24 -2.20 25.05
C PHE A 31 -7.29 -2.91 25.90
N ARG A 32 -8.55 -3.00 25.45
CA ARG A 32 -9.66 -3.51 26.29
C ARG A 32 -10.57 -4.49 25.57
N TRP A 33 -11.13 -4.12 24.42
CA TRP A 33 -12.18 -4.94 23.80
C TRP A 33 -11.63 -6.12 23.02
N HIS A 34 -10.53 -5.94 22.29
CA HIS A 34 -9.90 -6.95 21.45
C HIS A 34 -10.89 -7.65 20.48
N LEU A 35 -11.92 -6.93 20.00
CA LEU A 35 -12.94 -7.49 19.11
C LEU A 35 -12.55 -7.28 17.66
N SER A 36 -12.26 -8.36 16.92
CA SER A 36 -11.77 -8.29 15.53
C SER A 36 -12.68 -7.50 14.59
N VAL A 37 -14.00 -7.73 14.65
CA VAL A 37 -14.96 -7.02 13.79
C VAL A 37 -14.98 -5.53 14.09
N VAL A 38 -14.94 -5.15 15.37
CA VAL A 38 -14.88 -3.74 15.79
C VAL A 38 -13.57 -3.11 15.33
N GLY A 39 -12.45 -3.83 15.49
CA GLY A 39 -11.14 -3.44 14.99
C GLY A 39 -11.14 -3.15 13.49
N ILE A 40 -11.68 -4.05 12.67
CA ILE A 40 -11.80 -3.88 11.21
C ILE A 40 -12.62 -2.64 10.88
N VAL A 41 -13.81 -2.49 11.47
CA VAL A 41 -14.71 -1.35 11.19
C VAL A 41 -14.06 -0.02 11.57
N LEU A 42 -13.45 0.06 12.75
CA LEU A 42 -12.75 1.27 13.21
C LEU A 42 -11.53 1.59 12.34
N THR A 43 -10.76 0.57 11.94
CA THR A 43 -9.59 0.73 11.06
C THR A 43 -10.00 1.26 9.69
N LEU A 44 -11.07 0.73 9.10
CA LEU A 44 -11.62 1.22 7.83
C LEU A 44 -12.15 2.65 7.96
N GLY A 45 -12.84 2.97 9.07
CA GLY A 45 -13.30 4.33 9.35
C GLY A 45 -12.13 5.33 9.49
N TYR A 46 -11.07 4.93 10.19
CA TYR A 46 -9.85 5.71 10.33
C TYR A 46 -9.13 5.91 8.99
N LEU A 47 -8.99 4.86 8.19
CA LEU A 47 -8.40 4.93 6.85
C LEU A 47 -9.22 5.83 5.92
N PHE A 48 -10.56 5.76 5.98
CA PHE A 48 -11.44 6.63 5.21
C PHE A 48 -11.22 8.12 5.57
N LEU A 49 -11.10 8.42 6.86
CA LEU A 49 -10.80 9.77 7.34
C LEU A 49 -9.44 10.27 6.81
N LEU A 50 -8.39 9.46 6.89
CA LEU A 50 -7.09 9.84 6.36
C LEU A 50 -7.11 9.99 4.84
N THR A 51 -7.80 9.09 4.14
CA THR A 51 -8.00 9.17 2.69
C THR A 51 -8.68 10.49 2.31
N TYR A 52 -9.68 10.91 3.08
CA TYR A 52 -10.33 12.21 2.87
C TYR A 52 -9.35 13.39 3.04
N LEU A 53 -8.50 13.39 4.07
CA LEU A 53 -7.49 14.45 4.27
C LEU A 53 -6.46 14.46 3.13
N TRP A 54 -5.93 13.29 2.77
CA TRP A 54 -4.94 13.14 1.70
C TRP A 54 -5.52 13.46 0.33
N GLN A 55 -6.78 13.15 0.07
CA GLN A 55 -7.45 13.53 -1.18
C GLN A 55 -7.42 15.05 -1.36
N ARG A 56 -7.72 15.82 -0.30
CA ARG A 56 -7.70 17.28 -0.36
C ARG A 56 -6.28 17.83 -0.54
N ILE A 57 -5.29 17.22 0.10
CA ILE A 57 -3.87 17.57 -0.10
C ILE A 57 -3.48 17.34 -1.56
N LEU A 58 -3.77 16.17 -2.12
CA LEU A 58 -3.43 15.83 -3.51
C LEU A 58 -4.18 16.69 -4.53
N GLU A 59 -5.46 16.97 -4.29
CA GLU A 59 -6.26 17.91 -5.10
C GLU A 59 -5.61 19.30 -5.14
N HIS A 60 -5.11 19.78 -4.00
CA HIS A 60 -4.51 21.12 -3.93
C HIS A 60 -3.10 21.17 -4.52
N VAL A 61 -2.25 20.18 -4.20
CA VAL A 61 -0.84 20.15 -4.62
C VAL A 61 -0.70 19.77 -6.10
N PHE A 62 -1.35 18.68 -6.52
CA PHE A 62 -1.20 18.12 -7.86
C PHE A 62 -2.32 18.51 -8.83
N ARG A 63 -3.36 19.19 -8.34
CA ARG A 63 -4.51 19.64 -9.16
C ARG A 63 -5.24 18.49 -9.84
N PHE A 64 -5.28 17.34 -9.18
CA PHE A 64 -6.02 16.19 -9.66
C PHE A 64 -7.53 16.50 -9.71
N GLU A 65 -8.20 16.01 -10.76
CA GLU A 65 -9.65 16.06 -10.82
C GLU A 65 -10.25 15.17 -9.73
N ARG A 66 -11.41 15.57 -9.22
CA ARG A 66 -12.18 14.70 -8.32
C ARG A 66 -12.65 13.47 -9.08
N GLY A 67 -12.19 12.32 -8.63
CA GLY A 67 -12.56 11.04 -9.24
C GLY A 67 -11.94 9.87 -8.50
N PHE A 68 -12.27 8.68 -8.98
CA PHE A 68 -11.81 7.42 -8.39
C PHE A 68 -10.28 7.33 -8.30
N VAL A 69 -9.55 7.80 -9.31
CA VAL A 69 -8.07 7.78 -9.33
C VAL A 69 -7.49 8.58 -8.15
N THR A 70 -8.03 9.77 -7.90
CA THR A 70 -7.57 10.65 -6.80
C THR A 70 -7.88 10.04 -5.44
N VAL A 71 -9.05 9.41 -5.28
CA VAL A 71 -9.40 8.67 -4.06
C VAL A 71 -8.46 7.48 -3.84
N PHE A 72 -8.17 6.72 -4.89
CA PHE A 72 -7.25 5.59 -4.84
C PHE A 72 -5.82 6.02 -4.45
N LEU A 73 -5.28 7.06 -5.08
CA LEU A 73 -3.97 7.62 -4.74
C LEU A 73 -3.95 8.20 -3.32
N ALA A 74 -5.03 8.83 -2.88
CA ALA A 74 -5.16 9.34 -1.51
C ALA A 74 -5.17 8.23 -0.47
N CYS A 75 -5.85 7.12 -0.74
CA CYS A 75 -5.86 5.94 0.12
C CYS A 75 -4.44 5.34 0.22
N PHE A 76 -3.74 5.22 -0.91
CA PHE A 76 -2.35 4.77 -0.93
C PHE A 76 -1.42 5.70 -0.13
N ALA A 77 -1.54 7.02 -0.31
CA ALA A 77 -0.78 8.00 0.45
C ALA A 77 -1.08 7.93 1.96
N ALA A 78 -2.34 7.77 2.34
CA ALA A 78 -2.75 7.59 3.73
C ALA A 78 -2.12 6.34 4.37
N LEU A 79 -2.19 5.19 3.68
CA LEU A 79 -1.55 3.95 4.14
C LEU A 79 -0.05 4.11 4.26
N PHE A 80 0.60 4.68 3.26
CA PHE A 80 2.05 4.89 3.23
C PHE A 80 2.55 5.77 4.37
N VAL A 81 1.78 6.79 4.75
CA VAL A 81 2.13 7.70 5.86
C VAL A 81 2.00 6.99 7.20
N VAL A 82 0.88 6.30 7.42
CA VAL A 82 0.66 5.56 8.66
C VAL A 82 1.71 4.47 8.84
N SER A 83 1.91 3.64 7.81
CA SER A 83 2.85 2.54 7.86
C SER A 83 4.31 3.00 7.82
N GLY A 84 4.60 4.15 7.20
CA GLY A 84 5.90 4.80 7.24
C GLY A 84 6.29 5.28 8.64
N ILE A 85 5.33 5.81 9.41
CA ILE A 85 5.58 6.17 10.81
C ILE A 85 5.84 4.91 11.65
N GLU A 86 5.03 3.87 11.49
CA GLU A 86 5.23 2.60 12.21
C GLU A 86 6.55 1.92 11.82
N SER A 87 6.95 2.01 10.54
CA SER A 87 8.24 1.53 10.06
C SER A 87 9.41 2.15 10.81
N ILE A 88 9.33 3.42 11.20
CA ILE A 88 10.37 4.09 11.99
C ILE A 88 10.46 3.43 13.38
N VAL A 89 9.32 3.18 14.01
CA VAL A 89 9.25 2.49 15.32
C VAL A 89 9.90 1.11 15.23
N ILE A 90 9.51 0.30 14.24
CA ILE A 90 10.03 -1.06 14.04
C ILE A 90 11.53 -1.07 13.74
N THR A 91 12.03 -0.04 13.04
CA THR A 91 13.46 0.06 12.73
C THR A 91 14.28 0.29 14.01
N PHE A 92 13.82 1.17 14.90
CA PHE A 92 14.57 1.57 16.09
C PHE A 92 14.29 0.71 17.33
N TYR A 93 13.14 0.03 17.40
CA TYR A 93 12.70 -0.75 18.56
C TYR A 93 11.71 -1.87 18.18
N THR A 94 11.07 -2.50 19.17
CA THR A 94 9.90 -3.36 18.95
C THR A 94 8.62 -2.52 18.91
N THR A 95 7.59 -3.04 18.23
CA THR A 95 6.26 -2.43 18.20
C THR A 95 5.41 -2.95 19.36
N THR A 96 4.79 -2.04 20.09
CA THR A 96 3.84 -2.35 21.16
C THR A 96 2.51 -1.68 20.84
N TYR A 97 1.43 -2.16 21.44
CA TYR A 97 0.10 -1.54 21.34
C TYR A 97 0.11 -0.02 21.60
N LEU A 98 0.95 0.44 22.54
CA LEU A 98 1.10 1.86 22.83
C LEU A 98 1.80 2.61 21.69
N LEU A 99 2.89 2.05 21.16
CA LEU A 99 3.63 2.66 20.06
C LEU A 99 2.81 2.70 18.78
N THR A 100 2.07 1.64 18.46
CA THR A 100 1.14 1.64 17.33
C THR A 100 0.02 2.67 17.51
N PHE A 101 -0.53 2.83 18.71
CA PHE A 101 -1.48 3.91 18.99
C PHE A 101 -0.86 5.31 18.83
N ILE A 102 0.40 5.49 19.24
CA ILE A 102 1.15 6.74 19.02
C ILE A 102 1.38 6.98 17.53
N SER A 103 1.70 5.95 16.74
CA SER A 103 1.86 6.05 15.29
C SER A 103 0.56 6.49 14.61
N LEU A 104 -0.58 5.88 14.96
CA LEU A 104 -1.91 6.27 14.47
C LEU A 104 -2.28 7.70 14.88
N THR A 105 -1.93 8.12 16.09
CA THR A 105 -2.16 9.50 16.54
C THR A 105 -1.30 10.47 15.73
N THR A 106 -0.01 10.13 15.56
CA THR A 106 0.96 10.95 14.81
C THR A 106 0.55 11.10 13.35
N SER A 107 0.13 10.02 12.68
CA SER A 107 -0.32 10.08 11.28
C SER A 107 -1.56 10.95 11.10
N LEU A 108 -2.53 10.92 12.04
CA LEU A 108 -3.70 11.79 12.01
C LEU A 108 -3.28 13.26 12.18
N VAL A 109 -2.49 13.55 13.21
CA VAL A 109 -2.02 14.90 13.52
C VAL A 109 -1.23 15.48 12.36
N LEU A 110 -0.27 14.72 11.82
CA LEU A 110 0.54 15.11 10.67
C LEU A 110 -0.33 15.38 9.44
N SER A 111 -1.23 14.46 9.09
CA SER A 111 -2.12 14.62 7.93
C SER A 111 -3.04 15.83 8.07
N PHE A 112 -3.53 16.09 9.28
CA PHE A 112 -4.38 17.24 9.59
C PHE A 112 -3.65 18.57 9.44
N PHE A 113 -2.49 18.71 10.08
CA PHE A 113 -1.70 19.95 9.98
C PHE A 113 -1.17 20.18 8.57
N LEU A 114 -0.75 19.13 7.87
CA LEU A 114 -0.34 19.20 6.47
C LEU A 114 -1.49 19.71 5.59
N ASN A 115 -2.70 19.18 5.78
CA ASN A 115 -3.88 19.63 5.04
C ASN A 115 -4.20 21.11 5.30
N ILE A 116 -4.15 21.58 6.55
CA ILE A 116 -4.34 23.01 6.89
C ILE A 116 -3.25 23.88 6.24
N TRP A 117 -1.99 23.47 6.35
CA TRP A 117 -0.86 24.22 5.83
C TRP A 117 -0.94 24.37 4.31
N VAL A 118 -1.18 23.27 3.60
CA VAL A 118 -1.32 23.23 2.13
C VAL A 118 -2.45 24.15 1.67
N HIS A 119 -3.63 24.09 2.28
CA HIS A 119 -4.76 24.96 1.92
C HIS A 119 -4.58 26.42 2.34
N GLY A 120 -3.65 26.70 3.25
CA GLY A 120 -3.26 28.06 3.62
C GLY A 120 -2.43 28.77 2.54
N GLN A 121 -1.84 28.02 1.61
CA GLN A 121 -1.03 28.57 0.52
C GLN A 121 -1.91 29.01 -0.66
N SER A 122 -1.61 30.17 -1.23
CA SER A 122 -2.28 30.70 -2.43
C SER A 122 -2.01 29.78 -3.62
N HIS A 123 -3.05 29.49 -4.41
CA HIS A 123 -2.90 28.71 -5.63
C HIS A 123 -1.99 29.49 -6.60
N GLY A 124 -0.94 28.83 -7.13
CA GLY A 124 -0.22 29.37 -8.30
C GLY A 124 -1.16 29.57 -9.50
N PRO A 125 -0.72 30.26 -10.57
CA PRO A 125 -1.55 30.48 -11.76
C PRO A 125 -2.18 29.16 -12.25
N GLY A 126 -3.44 29.20 -12.67
CA GLY A 126 -4.17 28.03 -13.15
C GLY A 126 -3.39 27.31 -14.26
N ILE A 127 -3.44 25.98 -14.30
CA ILE A 127 -2.94 25.24 -15.47
C ILE A 127 -3.96 25.53 -16.57
N GLU A 128 -3.73 26.62 -17.29
CA GLU A 128 -4.38 26.88 -18.57
C GLU A 128 -3.80 25.89 -19.56
N GLY A 129 -4.58 24.84 -19.84
CA GLY A 129 -4.18 23.83 -20.82
C GLY A 129 -4.44 22.41 -20.34
N LYS A 130 -5.71 22.03 -20.21
CA LYS A 130 -6.10 20.68 -20.64
C LYS A 130 -6.04 20.65 -22.18
N GLY A 131 -4.82 20.76 -22.69
CA GLY A 131 -4.51 20.70 -24.11
C GLY A 131 -5.04 19.38 -24.66
N ARG A 132 -5.63 19.45 -25.86
CA ARG A 132 -6.29 18.38 -26.60
C ARG A 132 -5.72 17.00 -26.25
N LYS A 133 -6.61 16.08 -25.89
CA LYS A 133 -6.30 14.65 -25.78
C LYS A 133 -5.84 14.17 -27.17
N GLU A 134 -4.54 14.18 -27.40
CA GLU A 134 -3.92 13.52 -28.54
C GLU A 134 -3.98 12.03 -28.26
N TYR A 135 -5.03 11.40 -28.74
CA TYR A 135 -5.13 9.96 -28.65
C TYR A 135 -4.33 9.34 -29.79
N LEU A 136 -3.36 8.49 -29.45
CA LEU A 136 -2.70 7.58 -30.38
C LEU A 136 -3.65 6.40 -30.66
N ILE A 137 -4.82 6.68 -31.25
CA ILE A 137 -5.79 5.66 -31.65
C ILE A 137 -5.37 5.12 -33.01
N VAL A 138 -4.86 3.90 -33.02
CA VAL A 138 -4.48 3.19 -34.25
C VAL A 138 -5.61 2.25 -34.69
N PHE A 139 -6.35 1.65 -33.75
CA PHE A 139 -7.35 0.62 -34.04
C PHE A 139 -8.79 1.02 -33.66
N PRO A 140 -9.82 0.57 -34.41
CA PRO A 140 -11.22 0.69 -34.01
C PRO A 140 -11.54 -0.20 -32.79
N HIS A 141 -12.68 0.03 -32.15
CA HIS A 141 -13.12 -0.81 -31.03
C HIS A 141 -13.58 -2.19 -31.54
N MET A 142 -12.80 -3.23 -31.23
CA MET A 142 -13.06 -4.61 -31.67
C MET A 142 -13.48 -5.48 -30.47
N LYS A 143 -14.78 -5.60 -30.22
CA LYS A 143 -15.33 -6.33 -29.06
C LYS A 143 -14.88 -7.80 -28.99
N TRP A 144 -14.69 -8.46 -30.14
CA TRP A 144 -14.28 -9.85 -30.20
C TRP A 144 -12.88 -10.08 -29.62
N ILE A 145 -11.96 -9.11 -29.76
CA ILE A 145 -10.60 -9.19 -29.20
C ILE A 145 -10.67 -9.26 -27.67
N SER A 146 -11.56 -8.48 -27.04
CA SER A 146 -11.76 -8.54 -25.59
C SER A 146 -12.23 -9.92 -25.12
N TRP A 147 -13.13 -10.56 -25.87
CA TRP A 147 -13.61 -11.91 -25.54
C TRP A 147 -12.53 -12.97 -25.74
N VAL A 148 -11.77 -12.89 -26.83
CA VAL A 148 -10.62 -13.77 -27.07
C VAL A 148 -9.58 -13.60 -25.96
N TYR A 149 -9.30 -12.36 -25.55
CA TYR A 149 -8.41 -12.07 -24.44
C TYR A 149 -8.87 -12.73 -23.14
N ILE A 150 -10.14 -12.56 -22.76
CA ILE A 150 -10.71 -13.17 -21.53
C ILE A 150 -10.65 -14.71 -21.60
N LEU A 151 -10.96 -15.30 -22.75
CA LEU A 151 -10.91 -16.76 -22.94
C LEU A 151 -9.48 -17.28 -22.77
N LEU A 152 -8.51 -16.70 -23.48
CA LEU A 152 -7.10 -17.10 -23.39
C LEU A 152 -6.52 -16.86 -22.00
N TRP A 153 -6.91 -15.76 -21.35
CA TRP A 153 -6.54 -15.48 -19.96
C TRP A 153 -7.05 -16.59 -19.04
N SER A 154 -8.33 -16.98 -19.18
CA SER A 154 -8.95 -18.03 -18.36
C SER A 154 -8.29 -19.39 -18.58
N VAL A 155 -8.00 -19.74 -19.84
CA VAL A 155 -7.23 -20.97 -20.17
C VAL A 155 -5.84 -20.95 -19.54
N THR A 156 -5.15 -19.80 -19.58
CA THR A 156 -3.82 -19.67 -18.97
C THR A 156 -3.86 -19.81 -17.44
N VAL A 157 -4.86 -19.19 -16.79
CA VAL A 157 -5.10 -19.38 -15.34
C VAL A 157 -5.37 -20.84 -15.03
N TRP A 158 -6.22 -21.51 -15.81
CA TRP A 158 -6.50 -22.94 -15.63
C TRP A 158 -5.23 -23.80 -15.74
N LEU A 159 -4.34 -23.51 -16.70
CA LEU A 159 -3.05 -24.20 -16.82
C LEU A 159 -2.14 -23.99 -15.60
N PHE A 160 -2.16 -22.81 -14.98
CA PHE A 160 -1.43 -22.58 -13.72
C PHE A 160 -1.94 -23.51 -12.60
N PHE A 161 -3.26 -23.66 -12.45
CA PHE A 161 -3.85 -24.54 -11.43
C PHE A 161 -3.59 -26.03 -11.66
N HIS A 162 -3.39 -26.45 -12.91
CA HIS A 162 -3.16 -27.85 -13.23
C HIS A 162 -1.68 -28.28 -13.09
N THR A 163 -0.80 -27.34 -12.72
CA THR A 163 0.62 -27.61 -12.55
C THR A 163 0.92 -27.99 -11.10
N TYR A 164 1.35 -29.24 -10.87
CA TYR A 164 1.82 -29.69 -9.56
C TYR A 164 3.33 -29.99 -9.62
N GLY A 165 4.13 -29.13 -9.00
CA GLY A 165 5.57 -29.33 -8.88
C GLY A 165 6.03 -29.27 -7.44
N THR A 166 6.32 -30.42 -6.83
CA THR A 166 6.98 -30.50 -5.51
C THR A 166 8.51 -30.37 -5.61
N LEU A 167 9.06 -30.48 -6.83
CA LEU A 167 10.48 -30.59 -7.12
C LEU A 167 10.93 -29.48 -8.07
N VAL A 168 10.75 -28.23 -7.66
CA VAL A 168 11.37 -27.11 -8.36
C VAL A 168 12.62 -26.75 -7.58
N PHE A 169 13.80 -26.85 -8.21
CA PHE A 169 15.08 -26.53 -7.57
C PHE A 169 15.71 -25.25 -8.13
N PHE A 170 15.48 -24.93 -9.41
CA PHE A 170 16.21 -23.85 -10.09
C PHE A 170 15.33 -22.70 -10.60
N SER A 171 14.11 -22.98 -11.08
CA SER A 171 13.25 -21.93 -11.62
C SER A 171 11.77 -22.30 -11.55
N PRO A 172 10.89 -21.36 -11.13
CA PRO A 172 9.46 -21.58 -11.04
C PRO A 172 8.82 -21.90 -12.41
N TRP A 173 9.54 -21.67 -13.51
CA TRP A 173 9.10 -21.98 -14.86
C TRP A 173 9.31 -23.44 -15.28
N GLN A 174 10.05 -24.24 -14.50
CA GLN A 174 10.34 -25.64 -14.84
C GLN A 174 9.15 -26.57 -14.65
N SER A 175 8.29 -26.28 -13.67
CA SER A 175 7.08 -27.07 -13.43
C SER A 175 5.95 -26.72 -14.39
N LEU A 176 5.95 -25.49 -14.90
CA LEU A 176 4.89 -24.93 -15.74
C LEU A 176 4.79 -25.60 -17.11
N SER A 177 3.56 -25.71 -17.62
CA SER A 177 3.32 -26.16 -19.00
C SER A 177 4.06 -25.26 -20.01
N VAL A 178 4.70 -25.88 -21.00
CA VAL A 178 5.42 -25.20 -22.10
C VAL A 178 4.50 -24.22 -22.87
N PHE A 179 3.18 -24.45 -22.83
CA PHE A 179 2.19 -23.59 -23.49
C PHE A 179 1.96 -22.24 -22.79
N ILE A 180 2.35 -22.08 -21.52
CA ILE A 180 2.08 -20.84 -20.76
C ILE A 180 2.83 -19.65 -21.35
N LEU A 181 4.11 -19.79 -21.71
CA LEU A 181 4.90 -18.69 -22.26
C LEU A 181 4.32 -18.17 -23.60
N PRO A 182 4.02 -19.02 -24.60
CA PRO A 182 3.31 -18.59 -25.81
C PRO A 182 1.98 -17.89 -25.52
N LEU A 183 1.18 -18.42 -24.59
CA LEU A 183 -0.12 -17.82 -24.23
C LEU A 183 0.05 -16.43 -23.60
N VAL A 184 1.00 -16.27 -22.69
CA VAL A 184 1.34 -14.97 -22.08
C VAL A 184 1.81 -13.97 -23.15
N ALA A 185 2.62 -14.41 -24.11
CA ALA A 185 3.05 -13.58 -25.22
C ALA A 185 1.87 -13.12 -26.10
N VAL A 186 0.98 -14.05 -26.49
CA VAL A 186 -0.24 -13.73 -27.24
C VAL A 186 -1.12 -12.75 -26.47
N LEU A 187 -1.35 -12.99 -25.17
CA LEU A 187 -2.11 -12.09 -24.31
C LEU A 187 -1.49 -10.69 -24.23
N SER A 188 -0.16 -10.60 -24.20
CA SER A 188 0.56 -9.32 -24.19
C SER A 188 0.37 -8.55 -25.50
N ILE A 189 0.40 -9.25 -26.64
CA ILE A 189 0.11 -8.66 -27.96
C ILE A 189 -1.34 -8.18 -28.02
N LEU A 190 -2.30 -9.01 -27.60
CA LEU A 190 -3.72 -8.63 -27.57
C LEU A 190 -3.96 -7.41 -26.67
N LEU A 191 -3.31 -7.36 -25.51
CA LEU A 191 -3.36 -6.20 -24.61
C LEU A 191 -2.79 -4.95 -25.28
N GLY A 192 -1.67 -5.07 -26.00
CA GLY A 192 -1.10 -3.97 -26.81
C GLY A 192 -2.07 -3.44 -27.86
N ILE A 193 -2.76 -4.33 -28.58
CA ILE A 193 -3.81 -3.95 -29.55
C ILE A 193 -4.96 -3.23 -28.83
N LEU A 194 -5.41 -3.74 -27.68
CA LEU A 194 -6.49 -3.14 -26.89
C LEU A 194 -6.10 -1.76 -26.35
N LEU A 195 -4.86 -1.56 -25.90
CA LEU A 195 -4.30 -0.27 -25.47
C LEU A 195 -4.33 0.77 -26.60
N CYS A 196 -4.01 0.36 -27.83
CA CYS A 196 -4.00 1.22 -29.02
C CYS A 196 -5.38 1.33 -29.73
N SER A 197 -6.45 0.81 -29.11
CA SER A 197 -7.81 0.79 -29.69
C SER A 197 -8.74 1.84 -29.09
N LYS A 198 -9.90 2.08 -29.72
CA LYS A 198 -10.99 2.93 -29.17
C LYS A 198 -11.74 2.31 -27.97
N THR A 199 -11.12 1.41 -27.23
CA THR A 199 -11.74 0.77 -26.06
C THR A 199 -11.80 1.74 -24.89
N VAL A 200 -12.93 1.74 -24.16
CA VAL A 200 -13.11 2.64 -23.01
C VAL A 200 -12.02 2.36 -21.96
N THR A 201 -11.34 3.41 -21.49
CA THR A 201 -10.18 3.34 -20.59
C THR A 201 -10.37 2.41 -19.38
N LYS A 202 -11.57 2.38 -18.80
CA LYS A 202 -11.90 1.49 -17.68
C LYS A 202 -11.70 0.00 -17.99
N HIS A 203 -12.02 -0.44 -19.22
CA HIS A 203 -11.84 -1.84 -19.63
C HIS A 203 -10.38 -2.14 -19.95
N VAL A 204 -9.68 -1.20 -20.58
CA VAL A 204 -8.24 -1.32 -20.83
C VAL A 204 -7.49 -1.46 -19.52
N LEU A 205 -7.82 -0.63 -18.52
CA LEU A 205 -7.25 -0.73 -17.18
C LEU A 205 -7.56 -2.09 -16.53
N LEU A 206 -8.79 -2.59 -16.66
CA LEU A 206 -9.15 -3.93 -16.19
C LEU A 206 -8.28 -5.01 -16.86
N PHE A 207 -8.06 -4.96 -18.18
CA PHE A 207 -7.20 -5.92 -18.87
C PHE A 207 -5.73 -5.82 -18.46
N VAL A 208 -5.22 -4.61 -18.23
CA VAL A 208 -3.88 -4.40 -17.66
C VAL A 208 -3.79 -5.04 -16.27
N LEU A 209 -4.80 -4.86 -15.42
CA LEU A 209 -4.86 -5.48 -14.10
C LEU A 209 -4.92 -7.01 -14.20
N MET A 210 -5.76 -7.56 -15.09
CA MET A 210 -5.84 -9.00 -15.34
C MET A 210 -4.49 -9.57 -15.82
N GLN A 211 -3.80 -8.89 -16.74
CA GLN A 211 -2.48 -9.30 -17.21
C GLN A 211 -1.45 -9.26 -16.08
N SER A 212 -1.44 -8.17 -15.29
CA SER A 212 -0.55 -8.05 -14.14
C SER A 212 -0.78 -9.20 -13.17
N VAL A 213 -2.04 -9.49 -12.82
CA VAL A 213 -2.41 -10.61 -11.95
C VAL A 213 -1.91 -11.94 -12.53
N LEU A 214 -2.14 -12.20 -13.83
CA LEU A 214 -1.66 -13.42 -14.48
C LEU A 214 -0.13 -13.58 -14.40
N LEU A 215 0.60 -12.49 -14.64
CA LEU A 215 2.06 -12.46 -14.56
C LEU A 215 2.59 -12.65 -13.14
N HIS A 216 1.77 -12.48 -12.10
CA HIS A 216 2.16 -12.74 -10.70
C HIS A 216 1.61 -14.08 -10.18
N MET A 217 0.54 -14.60 -10.79
CA MET A 217 -0.10 -15.88 -10.41
C MET A 217 0.81 -17.10 -10.54
N TYR A 218 1.85 -17.04 -11.37
CA TYR A 218 2.79 -18.15 -11.50
C TYR A 218 3.45 -18.50 -10.16
N MET A 219 3.69 -17.53 -9.26
CA MET A 219 4.33 -17.82 -7.96
C MET A 219 3.41 -18.60 -7.00
N PRO A 220 2.22 -18.10 -6.62
CA PRO A 220 1.37 -18.78 -5.64
C PRO A 220 0.68 -20.04 -6.16
N LEU A 221 0.48 -20.17 -7.48
CA LEU A 221 -0.29 -21.31 -8.02
C LEU A 221 0.58 -22.50 -8.45
N SER A 222 1.87 -22.30 -8.70
CA SER A 222 2.74 -23.41 -9.12
C SER A 222 3.49 -24.09 -7.97
N HIS A 223 3.43 -23.53 -6.75
CA HIS A 223 4.13 -24.07 -5.58
C HIS A 223 3.17 -24.17 -4.39
N MET A 224 3.24 -25.28 -3.65
CA MET A 224 2.51 -25.43 -2.38
C MET A 224 3.10 -24.55 -1.26
N LEU A 225 4.40 -24.25 -1.35
CA LEU A 225 5.11 -23.41 -0.41
C LEU A 225 5.58 -22.12 -1.11
N PRO A 226 5.77 -21.03 -0.36
CA PRO A 226 6.28 -19.78 -0.92
C PRO A 226 7.61 -20.00 -1.66
N TRP A 227 7.67 -19.54 -2.91
CA TRP A 227 8.85 -19.70 -3.75
C TRP A 227 9.82 -18.53 -3.56
N GLY A 228 11.11 -18.85 -3.37
CA GLY A 228 12.20 -17.88 -3.23
C GLY A 228 12.54 -17.57 -1.77
N GLY A 229 13.85 -17.46 -1.48
CA GLY A 229 14.35 -17.18 -0.13
C GLY A 229 13.93 -15.81 0.42
N ASP A 230 13.50 -14.88 -0.43
CA ASP A 230 12.96 -13.59 0.00
C ASP A 230 11.60 -13.73 0.70
N VAL A 231 10.73 -14.61 0.20
CA VAL A 231 9.40 -14.81 0.81
C VAL A 231 9.53 -15.51 2.17
N TRP A 232 10.48 -16.44 2.31
CA TRP A 232 10.77 -17.04 3.61
C TRP A 232 11.37 -16.02 4.60
N ARG A 233 12.25 -15.13 4.13
CA ARG A 233 12.72 -14.00 4.96
C ARG A 233 11.56 -13.09 5.38
N HIS A 234 10.62 -12.85 4.48
CA HIS A 234 9.42 -12.08 4.76
C HIS A 234 8.53 -12.72 5.84
N ILE A 235 8.23 -14.02 5.71
CA ILE A 235 7.43 -14.75 6.69
C ILE A 235 8.15 -14.82 8.04
N ALA A 236 9.46 -15.09 8.06
CA ALA A 236 10.24 -15.12 9.29
C ALA A 236 10.25 -13.75 9.99
N VAL A 237 10.42 -12.65 9.24
CA VAL A 237 10.36 -11.29 9.77
C VAL A 237 8.96 -10.95 10.28
N GLU A 238 7.91 -11.33 9.55
CA GLU A 238 6.54 -11.13 9.98
C GLU A 238 6.28 -11.86 11.30
N GLU A 239 6.61 -13.15 11.38
CA GLU A 239 6.45 -13.95 12.59
C GLU A 239 7.21 -13.33 13.77
N GLN A 240 8.47 -12.91 13.56
CA GLN A 240 9.31 -12.28 14.57
C GLN A 240 8.78 -10.92 15.05
N LEU A 241 8.31 -10.06 14.15
CA LEU A 241 7.70 -8.78 14.53
C LEU A 241 6.38 -9.00 15.27
N SER A 242 5.66 -10.04 14.88
CA SER A 242 4.34 -10.36 15.40
C SER A 242 4.37 -11.03 16.77
N SER A 243 5.49 -11.69 17.12
CA SER A 243 5.75 -12.21 18.47
C SER A 243 6.11 -11.10 19.46
N GLY A 244 6.44 -9.90 18.96
CA GLY A 244 6.87 -8.76 19.77
C GLY A 244 8.30 -8.88 20.28
N GLU A 245 9.05 -9.88 19.80
CA GLU A 245 10.45 -10.08 20.19
C GLU A 245 11.33 -8.90 19.77
N ILE A 246 12.26 -8.54 20.64
CA ILE A 246 13.22 -7.46 20.40
C ILE A 246 14.33 -8.00 19.51
N VAL A 247 14.47 -7.45 18.31
CA VAL A 247 15.54 -7.80 17.37
C VAL A 247 16.63 -6.75 17.47
N PRO A 248 17.86 -7.05 17.92
CA PRO A 248 18.96 -6.09 17.96
C PRO A 248 19.48 -5.77 16.55
N PRO A 249 20.14 -4.60 16.32
CA PRO A 249 20.47 -3.56 17.31
C PRO A 249 19.31 -2.58 17.59
N VAL A 250 18.93 -2.36 18.84
CA VAL A 250 17.85 -1.42 19.21
C VAL A 250 18.38 -0.13 19.82
N LEU A 251 17.56 0.92 19.77
CA LEU A 251 17.91 2.24 20.31
C LEU A 251 17.74 2.34 21.83
N PHE A 252 16.83 1.55 22.41
CA PHE A 252 16.50 1.57 23.83
C PHE A 252 16.28 0.14 24.35
N GLY A 253 16.38 -0.06 25.66
CA GLY A 253 16.20 -1.37 26.31
C GLY A 253 17.52 -2.06 26.68
N PRO A 254 17.46 -3.21 27.39
CA PRO A 254 18.66 -3.93 27.82
C PRO A 254 19.49 -4.49 26.66
N GLU A 255 18.89 -4.66 25.47
CA GLU A 255 19.55 -5.12 24.24
C GLU A 255 20.18 -3.96 23.44
N ALA A 256 20.11 -2.72 23.91
CA ALA A 256 20.70 -1.57 23.24
C ALA A 256 22.23 -1.60 23.32
N LEU A 257 22.88 -1.63 22.15
CA LEU A 257 24.33 -1.66 22.03
C LEU A 257 24.87 -0.32 21.52
N TRP A 258 26.06 0.03 22.00
CA TRP A 258 26.78 1.23 21.62
C TRP A 258 28.12 0.83 21.00
N ARG A 259 28.55 1.54 19.96
CA ARG A 259 29.86 1.36 19.35
C ARG A 259 30.58 2.68 19.31
N GLU A 260 31.85 2.66 19.70
CA GLU A 260 32.72 3.82 19.62
C GLU A 260 33.11 4.09 18.16
N VAL A 261 32.86 5.32 17.69
CA VAL A 261 33.25 5.81 16.37
C VAL A 261 33.96 7.15 16.56
N VAL A 262 35.29 7.17 16.35
CA VAL A 262 36.13 8.38 16.49
C VAL A 262 35.99 9.02 17.89
N GLY A 263 36.07 8.21 18.95
CA GLY A 263 35.99 8.69 20.33
C GLY A 263 34.59 9.12 20.80
N VAL A 264 33.54 8.84 20.01
CA VAL A 264 32.15 9.10 20.37
C VAL A 264 31.38 7.78 20.35
N ASP A 265 30.70 7.45 21.44
CA ASP A 265 29.79 6.31 21.49
C ASP A 265 28.50 6.62 20.73
N ILE A 266 28.25 5.87 19.66
CA ILE A 266 27.06 5.99 18.83
C ILE A 266 26.21 4.72 19.00
N PRO A 267 24.88 4.82 19.15
CA PRO A 267 24.01 3.66 19.16
C PRO A 267 24.19 2.81 17.90
N GLU A 268 24.40 1.51 18.07
CA GLU A 268 24.70 0.59 16.97
C GLU A 268 23.61 0.57 15.89
N VAL A 269 22.36 0.86 16.27
CA VAL A 269 21.22 0.96 15.35
C VAL A 269 21.40 2.02 14.26
N PHE A 270 22.15 3.09 14.53
CA PHE A 270 22.46 4.11 13.50
C PHE A 270 23.61 3.71 12.58
N LEU A 271 24.42 2.73 13.00
CA LEU A 271 25.56 2.23 12.22
C LEU A 271 25.16 1.05 11.33
N ILE A 272 24.10 0.31 11.70
CA ILE A 272 23.58 -0.84 10.95
C ILE A 272 22.09 -0.59 10.62
N PRO A 273 21.79 0.31 9.66
CA PRO A 273 20.46 0.86 9.46
C PRO A 273 19.45 -0.10 8.79
N GLN A 274 19.88 -1.28 8.33
CA GLN A 274 19.09 -2.16 7.44
C GLN A 274 18.58 -3.42 8.17
N LYS A 275 17.87 -3.26 9.29
CA LYS A 275 17.20 -4.41 9.95
C LYS A 275 16.12 -5.04 9.09
N TYR A 276 15.29 -4.18 8.50
CA TYR A 276 14.13 -4.60 7.73
C TYR A 276 14.07 -3.84 6.41
N SER A 277 14.40 -4.53 5.32
CA SER A 277 13.96 -4.08 4.00
C SER A 277 12.43 -4.08 3.97
N TYR A 278 11.81 -3.08 3.32
CA TYR A 278 10.34 -2.93 3.27
C TYR A 278 9.65 -2.59 4.61
N GLY A 279 10.30 -1.79 5.47
CA GLY A 279 9.75 -1.36 6.76
C GLY A 279 8.28 -0.89 6.75
N GLN A 280 7.82 -0.25 5.68
CA GLN A 280 6.42 0.16 5.52
C GLN A 280 5.44 -1.00 5.35
N PHE A 281 5.86 -2.06 4.66
CA PHE A 281 5.04 -3.26 4.53
C PHE A 281 4.88 -3.92 5.91
N TRP A 282 5.98 -4.02 6.66
CA TRP A 282 5.97 -4.55 8.03
C TRP A 282 5.16 -3.71 8.99
N GLY A 283 5.30 -2.38 8.93
CA GLY A 283 4.51 -1.46 9.73
C GLY A 283 3.02 -1.66 9.51
N LEU A 284 2.59 -1.86 8.25
CA LEU A 284 1.20 -2.13 7.94
C LEU A 284 0.73 -3.49 8.49
N ALA A 285 1.52 -4.55 8.32
CA ALA A 285 1.19 -5.89 8.82
C ALA A 285 1.01 -5.90 10.34
N VAL A 286 1.95 -5.26 11.05
CA VAL A 286 1.89 -5.06 12.51
C VAL A 286 0.62 -4.31 12.92
N ILE A 287 0.35 -3.16 12.27
CA ILE A 287 -0.85 -2.37 12.58
C ILE A 287 -2.11 -3.21 12.40
N ILE A 288 -2.23 -3.91 11.27
CA ILE A 288 -3.41 -4.73 10.99
C ILE A 288 -3.58 -5.78 12.08
N ARG A 289 -2.54 -6.59 12.36
CA ARG A 289 -2.59 -7.63 13.37
C ARG A 289 -2.99 -7.08 14.75
N GLN A 290 -2.39 -5.97 15.17
CA GLN A 290 -2.70 -5.38 16.48
C GLN A 290 -4.11 -4.77 16.56
N LEU A 291 -4.64 -4.24 15.45
CA LEU A 291 -5.97 -3.64 15.41
C LEU A 291 -7.08 -4.67 15.26
N THR A 292 -6.85 -5.76 14.52
CA THR A 292 -7.88 -6.74 14.14
C THR A 292 -7.75 -8.08 14.86
N ASN A 293 -6.61 -8.38 15.50
CA ASN A 293 -6.28 -9.70 16.05
C ASN A 293 -6.36 -10.84 15.02
N ILE A 294 -6.16 -10.53 13.73
CA ILE A 294 -6.04 -11.48 12.62
C ILE A 294 -4.61 -11.38 12.11
#